data_AF-A0A2P7SE44-F1
#
_entry.id   AF-A0A2P7SE44-F1
#
_cell.length_a   1.000
_cell.length_b   1.000
_cell.length_c   1.000
_cell.angle_alpha   90.00
_cell.angle_beta   90.00
_cell.angle_gamma   90.00
#
_symmetry.space_group_name_H-M   'P 1'
#
loop_
_entity.id
_entity.type
_entity.pdbx_description
1 polymer ?
#
loop_
_entity_poly.entity_id
_entity_poly.type
_entity_poly.pdbx_seq_one_letter_code
_entity_poly.pdbx_strand_id
1 'polypeptide(L)'
;MADFLPEYRYLPWKGGYRPMFRLFTSDRWKLVRKDGEPVSCNTASQALAEAKECVRRILNPEIRAETADTDPAIPDFLDSDEWRRERAARTAEEQQEAFGTIFVRSKPVTIEYVKRRARV
;
A
#
# COMPACT_ATOMS: atom_id res chain seq x y z
N MET A 1 5.57 -14.13 -18.96
CA MET A 1 4.20 -14.58 -18.66
C MET A 1 4.06 -14.58 -17.15
N ALA A 2 3.01 -13.94 -16.62
CA ALA A 2 2.88 -13.61 -15.21
C ALA A 2 2.49 -14.85 -14.37
N ASP A 3 3.49 -15.62 -13.99
CA ASP A 3 3.42 -16.83 -13.17
C ASP A 3 3.35 -16.48 -11.67
N PHE A 4 2.37 -15.65 -11.30
CA PHE A 4 2.24 -15.08 -9.95
C PHE A 4 1.22 -15.80 -9.07
N LEU A 5 0.44 -16.74 -9.62
CA LEU A 5 -0.61 -17.42 -8.87
C LEU A 5 -0.07 -18.69 -8.21
N PRO A 6 -0.34 -18.88 -6.90
CA PRO A 6 -0.03 -20.14 -6.24
C PRO A 6 -0.81 -21.30 -6.85
N GLU A 7 -0.17 -22.45 -6.94
CA GLU A 7 -0.80 -23.68 -7.41
C GLU A 7 -0.89 -24.73 -6.30
N TYR A 8 -1.90 -25.57 -6.42
CA TYR A 8 -2.30 -26.54 -5.41
C TYR A 8 -2.42 -27.93 -6.04
N ARG A 9 -1.88 -28.93 -5.35
CA ARG A 9 -2.00 -30.34 -5.71
C ARG A 9 -2.13 -31.19 -4.46
N TYR A 10 -2.42 -32.47 -4.66
CA TYR A 10 -2.39 -33.47 -3.62
C TYR A 10 -1.58 -34.68 -4.09
N LEU A 11 -0.93 -35.34 -3.15
CA LEU A 11 -0.18 -36.56 -3.37
C LEU A 11 -0.88 -37.72 -2.65
N PRO A 12 -1.40 -38.73 -3.35
CA PRO A 12 -1.92 -39.94 -2.71
C PRO A 12 -0.82 -40.63 -1.89
N TRP A 13 -1.08 -40.92 -0.62
CA TRP A 13 -0.09 -41.52 0.29
C TRP A 13 -0.76 -42.31 1.40
N LYS A 14 -0.39 -43.60 1.56
CA LYS A 14 -0.86 -44.51 2.62
C LYS A 14 -2.39 -44.47 2.87
N GLY A 15 -3.17 -44.52 1.79
CA GLY A 15 -4.64 -44.53 1.87
C GLY A 15 -5.29 -43.16 2.12
N GLY A 16 -4.50 -42.08 2.16
CA GLY A 16 -4.97 -40.70 2.21
C GLY A 16 -4.30 -39.83 1.16
N TYR A 17 -4.37 -38.52 1.39
CA TYR A 17 -3.86 -37.49 0.49
C TYR A 17 -3.03 -36.49 1.27
N ARG A 18 -1.81 -36.22 0.80
CA ARG A 18 -0.96 -35.17 1.35
C ARG A 18 -1.14 -33.88 0.55
N PRO A 19 -1.44 -32.74 1.19
CA PRO A 19 -1.57 -31.48 0.51
C PRO A 19 -0.22 -30.93 0.06
N MET A 20 -0.19 -30.35 -1.15
CA MET A 20 1.00 -29.74 -1.74
C MET A 20 0.66 -28.37 -2.34
N PHE A 21 1.63 -27.45 -2.29
CA PHE A 21 1.53 -26.14 -2.92
C PHE A 21 2.85 -25.71 -3.56
N ARG A 22 2.78 -24.80 -4.52
CA ARG A 22 3.90 -23.94 -4.95
C ARG A 22 3.43 -22.50 -5.02
N LEU A 23 4.24 -21.56 -4.55
CA LEU A 23 3.86 -20.14 -4.52
C LEU A 23 4.04 -19.48 -5.89
N PHE A 24 5.13 -19.82 -6.56
CA PHE A 24 5.45 -19.36 -7.91
C PHE A 24 5.73 -20.56 -8.82
N THR A 25 5.57 -20.38 -10.12
CA THR A 25 5.77 -21.47 -11.09
C THR A 25 7.22 -21.97 -11.13
N SER A 26 8.18 -21.12 -10.79
CA SER A 26 9.60 -21.47 -10.65
C SER A 26 9.94 -22.25 -9.37
N ASP A 27 9.03 -22.26 -8.38
CA ASP A 27 9.26 -22.94 -7.11
C ASP A 27 9.05 -24.46 -7.21
N ARG A 28 9.77 -25.19 -6.35
CA ARG A 28 9.51 -26.60 -6.11
C ARG A 28 8.21 -26.77 -5.34
N TRP A 29 7.51 -27.87 -5.61
CA TRP A 29 6.35 -28.29 -4.82
C TRP A 29 6.74 -28.55 -3.37
N LYS A 30 6.00 -27.95 -2.43
CA LYS A 30 6.19 -28.11 -0.98
C LYS A 30 5.00 -28.86 -0.41
N LEU A 31 5.26 -29.76 0.54
CA LEU A 31 4.21 -30.40 1.34
C LEU A 31 3.72 -29.43 2.41
N VAL A 32 2.41 -29.39 2.63
CA VAL A 32 1.86 -28.70 3.79
C VAL A 32 2.26 -29.43 5.06
N ARG A 33 2.78 -28.68 6.03
CA ARG A 33 3.15 -29.18 7.34
C ARG A 33 2.40 -28.43 8.42
N LYS A 34 2.07 -29.14 9.50
CA LYS A 34 1.52 -28.58 10.72
C LYS A 34 2.35 -29.14 11.88
N ASP A 35 2.88 -28.24 12.70
CA ASP A 35 3.72 -28.60 13.86
C ASP A 35 4.94 -29.47 13.48
N GLY A 36 5.52 -29.21 12.30
CA GLY A 36 6.69 -29.93 11.77
C GLY A 36 6.37 -31.19 10.96
N GLU A 37 5.16 -31.74 11.11
CA GLU A 37 4.76 -33.00 10.47
C GLU A 37 3.94 -32.77 9.17
N PRO A 38 4.09 -33.63 8.14
CA PRO A 38 3.28 -33.55 6.93
C PRO A 38 1.80 -33.84 7.23
N VAL A 39 0.92 -32.93 6.79
CA VAL A 39 -0.53 -33.12 6.96
C VAL A 39 -1.01 -34.25 6.05
N SER A 40 -1.93 -35.07 6.57
CA SER A 40 -2.60 -36.13 5.81
C SER A 40 -4.10 -35.92 5.90
N CYS A 41 -4.77 -35.90 4.75
CA CYS A 41 -6.21 -35.74 4.62
C CYS A 41 -6.84 -37.04 4.10
N ASN A 42 -8.12 -37.26 4.42
CA ASN A 42 -8.82 -38.47 3.98
C ASN A 42 -9.30 -38.36 2.53
N THR A 43 -9.56 -37.14 2.05
CA THR A 43 -10.03 -36.89 0.68
C THR A 43 -9.15 -35.88 -0.06
N ALA A 44 -9.15 -35.98 -1.39
CA ALA A 44 -8.44 -35.03 -2.25
C ALA A 44 -8.94 -33.59 -2.08
N SER A 45 -10.25 -33.40 -1.90
CA SER A 45 -10.84 -32.08 -1.66
C SER A 45 -10.36 -31.45 -0.35
N GLN A 46 -10.24 -32.24 0.72
CA GLN A 46 -9.68 -31.79 1.99
C GLN A 46 -8.22 -31.39 1.85
N ALA A 47 -7.42 -32.16 1.11
CA ALA A 47 -6.04 -31.79 0.83
C ALA A 47 -5.96 -30.45 0.06
N LEU A 48 -6.77 -30.26 -0.98
CA LEU A 48 -6.76 -28.97 -1.71
C LEU A 48 -7.17 -27.80 -0.83
N ALA A 49 -8.17 -27.97 0.05
CA ALA A 49 -8.59 -26.94 0.99
C ALA A 49 -7.45 -26.59 1.97
N GLU A 50 -6.77 -27.60 2.53
CA GLU A 50 -5.65 -27.39 3.45
C GLU A 50 -4.45 -26.71 2.78
N ALA A 51 -4.16 -27.05 1.52
CA ALA A 51 -3.13 -26.39 0.73
C ALA A 51 -3.42 -24.89 0.52
N LYS A 52 -4.68 -24.55 0.19
CA LYS A 52 -5.13 -23.16 0.06
C LYS A 52 -5.03 -22.41 1.38
N GLU A 53 -5.46 -23.02 2.47
CA GLU A 53 -5.41 -22.41 3.79
C GLU A 53 -3.97 -22.19 4.29
N CYS A 54 -3.06 -23.12 3.99
CA CYS A 54 -1.64 -22.93 4.26
C CYS A 54 -1.07 -21.74 3.50
N VAL A 55 -1.33 -21.65 2.19
CA VAL A 55 -0.89 -20.50 1.38
C VAL A 55 -1.50 -19.20 1.86
N ARG A 56 -2.79 -19.19 2.25
CA ARG A 56 -3.45 -18.00 2.82
C ARG A 56 -2.73 -17.48 4.06
N ARG A 57 -2.33 -18.37 4.98
CA ARG A 57 -1.57 -18.01 6.19
C ARG A 57 -0.17 -17.48 5.88
N ILE A 58 0.48 -18.01 4.83
CA ILE A 58 1.80 -17.55 4.39
C ILE A 58 1.72 -16.14 3.79
N LEU A 59 0.74 -15.91 2.91
CA LEU A 59 0.62 -14.65 2.17
C LEU A 59 -0.04 -13.54 2.99
N ASN A 60 -0.88 -13.89 3.97
CA ASN A 60 -1.51 -12.94 4.89
C ASN A 60 -1.04 -13.19 6.32
N PRO A 61 0.23 -12.86 6.66
CA PRO A 61 0.68 -12.92 8.04
C PRO A 61 -0.12 -11.93 8.90
N GLU A 62 -0.29 -12.26 10.18
CA GLU A 62 -0.93 -11.37 11.14
C GLU A 62 -0.11 -10.07 11.26
N ILE A 63 -0.68 -8.95 10.82
CA ILE A 63 -0.07 -7.64 10.99
C ILE A 63 -0.32 -7.20 12.43
N ARG A 64 0.75 -7.09 13.21
CA ARG A 64 0.68 -6.55 14.57
C ARG A 64 1.12 -5.09 14.53
N ALA A 65 0.26 -4.22 15.01
CA ALA A 65 0.65 -2.86 15.33
C ALA A 65 1.21 -2.86 16.75
N GLU A 66 2.51 -2.67 16.89
CA GLU A 66 3.12 -2.35 18.18
C GLU A 66 2.89 -0.86 18.40
N THR A 67 2.06 -0.52 19.39
CA THR A 67 2.04 0.84 19.92
C THR A 67 3.32 0.98 20.71
N ALA A 68 4.40 1.40 20.05
CA ALA A 68 5.55 1.92 20.77
C ALA A 68 5.02 3.03 21.67
N ASP A 69 5.22 2.91 22.98
CA ASP A 69 4.99 4.01 23.91
C ASP A 69 5.65 5.22 23.28
N THR A 70 4.83 6.20 22.91
CA THR A 70 5.24 7.41 22.20
C THR A 70 6.53 7.92 22.82
N ASP A 71 7.65 7.75 22.12
CA ASP A 71 8.89 8.41 22.49
C ASP A 71 8.52 9.90 22.55
N PRO A 72 8.58 10.58 23.72
CA PRO A 72 8.00 11.92 23.89
C PRO A 72 8.76 13.03 23.11
N ALA A 73 9.53 12.66 22.09
CA ALA A 73 10.32 13.57 21.28
C ALA A 73 10.46 13.06 19.84
N ILE A 74 9.40 12.57 19.21
CA ILE A 74 9.29 12.78 17.77
C ILE A 74 8.85 14.24 17.61
N PRO A 75 9.76 15.20 17.33
CA PRO A 75 9.32 16.56 17.06
C PRO A 75 8.30 16.48 15.94
N ASP A 76 7.21 17.20 16.08
CA ASP A 76 6.18 17.34 15.06
C ASP A 76 6.83 18.01 13.84
N PHE A 77 7.58 17.24 13.04
CA PHE A 77 8.40 17.71 11.93
C PHE A 77 7.55 18.12 10.72
N LEU A 78 6.24 18.21 10.93
CA LEU A 78 5.26 18.73 10.00
C LEU A 78 4.42 19.76 10.75
N ASP A 79 5.05 20.85 11.21
CA ASP A 79 4.33 22.04 11.61
C ASP A 79 3.53 22.54 10.40
N SER A 80 2.29 22.07 10.32
CA SER A 80 1.43 22.21 9.15
C SER A 80 1.17 23.68 8.82
N ASP A 81 1.33 24.58 9.80
CA ASP A 81 1.21 26.01 9.62
C ASP A 81 2.47 26.65 9.04
N GLU A 82 3.67 26.11 9.29
CA GLU A 82 4.88 26.50 8.57
C GLU A 82 4.78 26.10 7.09
N TRP A 83 4.42 24.85 6.81
CA TRP A 83 4.23 24.36 5.44
C TRP A 83 3.17 25.16 4.66
N ARG A 84 2.05 25.52 5.31
CA ARG A 84 1.02 26.39 4.70
C ARG A 84 1.54 27.79 4.40
N ARG A 85 2.34 28.36 5.30
CA ARG A 85 2.95 29.70 5.09
C ARG A 85 3.92 29.70 3.93
N GLU A 86 4.81 28.72 3.83
CA GLU A 86 5.75 28.58 2.70
C GLU A 86 5.02 28.39 1.36
N ARG A 87 4.00 27.53 1.34
CA ARG A 87 3.17 27.32 0.15
C ARG A 87 2.44 28.59 -0.28
N ALA A 88 1.87 29.35 0.66
CA ALA A 88 1.19 30.60 0.36
C ALA A 88 2.16 31.67 -0.16
N ALA A 89 3.34 31.79 0.44
CA ALA A 89 4.39 32.70 -0.01
C ALA A 89 4.84 32.37 -1.44
N ARG A 90 5.12 31.10 -1.73
CA ARG A 90 5.52 30.65 -3.07
C ARG A 90 4.43 30.90 -4.11
N THR A 91 3.17 30.63 -3.79
CA THR A 91 2.06 30.92 -4.72
C THR A 91 1.87 32.43 -4.95
N ALA A 92 2.11 33.27 -3.94
CA ALA A 92 2.07 34.73 -4.13
C ALA A 92 3.21 35.20 -5.05
N GLU A 93 4.41 34.65 -4.89
CA GLU A 93 5.57 34.94 -5.74
C GLU A 93 5.34 34.48 -7.19
N GLU A 94 4.87 33.23 -7.39
CA GLU A 94 4.49 32.70 -8.70
C GLU A 94 3.39 33.53 -9.37
N GLN A 95 2.39 34.01 -8.61
CA GLN A 95 1.36 34.91 -9.15
C GLN A 95 1.94 36.27 -9.55
N GLN A 96 2.85 36.81 -8.75
CA GLN A 96 3.47 38.10 -9.02
C GLN A 96 4.43 38.03 -10.22
N GLU A 97 5.10 36.89 -10.41
CA GLU A 97 5.94 36.60 -11.57
C GLU A 97 5.10 36.34 -12.83
N ALA A 98 4.02 35.55 -12.73
CA ALA A 98 3.13 35.24 -13.84
C ALA A 98 2.33 36.46 -14.35
N PHE A 99 1.97 37.39 -13.46
CA PHE A 99 1.34 38.66 -13.82
C PHE A 99 2.34 39.81 -13.97
N GLY A 100 3.64 39.50 -14.10
CA GLY A 100 4.69 40.46 -14.40
C GLY A 100 4.21 41.48 -15.44
N THR A 101 4.19 42.76 -15.03
CA THR A 101 3.73 43.94 -15.77
C THR A 101 2.87 43.62 -16.99
N ILE A 102 1.55 43.53 -16.82
CA ILE A 102 0.65 43.49 -17.98
C ILE A 102 0.75 44.84 -18.70
N PHE A 103 1.39 44.85 -19.87
CA PHE A 103 1.43 46.01 -20.75
C PHE A 103 0.14 46.09 -21.54
N VAL A 104 -0.78 46.95 -21.13
CA VAL A 104 -1.91 47.35 -21.99
C VAL A 104 -1.44 48.55 -22.81
N ARG A 105 -1.30 48.38 -24.13
CA ARG A 105 -0.83 49.44 -25.05
C ARG A 105 0.50 50.06 -24.61
N SER A 106 1.48 49.23 -24.28
CA SER A 106 2.86 49.63 -23.97
C SER A 106 3.05 50.47 -22.70
N LYS A 107 2.05 50.50 -21.80
CA LYS A 107 2.16 51.16 -20.49
C LYS A 107 2.04 50.13 -19.36
N PRO A 108 2.95 50.15 -18.37
CA PRO A 108 2.84 49.28 -17.19
C PRO A 108 1.63 49.73 -16.34
N VAL A 109 0.78 48.77 -15.93
CA VAL A 109 -0.35 49.04 -15.05
C VAL A 109 -0.31 48.08 -13.86
N THR A 110 -0.35 48.63 -12.64
CA THR A 110 -0.43 47.88 -11.38
C THR A 110 -1.88 47.47 -11.13
N ILE A 111 -2.15 46.19 -10.86
CA ILE A 111 -3.50 45.69 -10.55
C ILE A 111 -3.73 45.76 -9.03
N GLU A 112 -4.77 46.48 -8.61
CA GLU A 112 -5.28 46.43 -7.25
C GLU A 112 -6.47 45.47 -7.15
N TYR A 113 -6.37 44.47 -6.27
CA TYR A 113 -7.44 43.48 -6.06
C TYR A 113 -8.44 43.97 -5.01
N VAL A 114 -9.66 44.28 -5.43
CA VAL A 114 -10.77 44.59 -4.54
C VAL A 114 -11.58 43.31 -4.26
N LYS A 115 -11.53 42.80 -3.02
CA LYS A 115 -12.37 41.68 -2.57
C LYS A 115 -13.84 42.08 -2.56
N ARG A 116 -14.61 41.68 -3.57
CA ARG A 116 -16.09 41.73 -3.51
C ARG A 116 -16.61 40.47 -2.81
N ARG A 117 -17.25 40.65 -1.66
CA ARG A 117 -18.06 39.59 -1.04
C ARG A 117 -19.28 39.35 -1.93
N ALA A 118 -19.48 38.11 -2.36
CA ALA A 118 -20.72 37.68 -3.01
C ALA A 118 -21.88 37.89 -2.02
N ARG A 119 -22.90 38.65 -2.44
CA ARG A 119 -24.12 38.87 -1.68
C ARG A 119 -24.98 37.61 -1.87
N VAL A 120 -25.26 36.91 -0.77
CA VAL A 120 -26.23 35.81 -0.67
C VAL A 120 -27.62 36.34 -0.99
#